data_AF-A0A918FGV3-F1
#
_entry.id   AF-A0A918FGV3-F1
#
_cell.length_a   1.000
_cell.length_b   1.000
_cell.length_c   1.000
_cell.angle_alpha   90.00
_cell.angle_beta   90.00
_cell.angle_gamma   90.00
#
_symmetry.space_group_name_H-M   'P 1'
#
loop_
_entity.id
_entity.type
_entity.pdbx_description
1 polymer ?
#
loop_
_entity_poly.entity_id
_entity_poly.type
_entity_poly.pdbx_seq_one_letter_code
_entity_poly.pdbx_strand_id
1 'polypeptide(L)'
;MTTRKAITGTHTGPLLGLPPTTAGPLAQLTAQAVKTRQAAGHANIAIVTRRTADADLLVPDLMHHDVDAQPILNEQARYTGGVVILPVHLAKGLEFDAAIV
;
A
#
# COMPACT_ATOMS: atom_id res chain seq x y z
N MET A 1 49.99 26.68 -9.21
CA MET A 1 50.58 25.63 -10.05
C MET A 1 50.11 24.29 -9.50
N THR A 2 49.39 23.52 -10.33
CA THR A 2 49.05 22.08 -10.15
C THR A 2 47.95 21.72 -9.12
N THR A 3 46.98 20.81 -9.32
CA THR A 3 46.14 20.30 -10.43
C THR A 3 45.21 19.25 -9.80
N ARG A 4 43.89 19.30 -10.11
CA ARG A 4 42.85 18.23 -10.15
C ARG A 4 42.79 17.13 -9.07
N LYS A 5 41.57 16.85 -8.57
CA LYS A 5 40.72 15.74 -9.08
C LYS A 5 39.28 15.82 -8.56
N ALA A 6 38.32 15.71 -9.48
CA ALA A 6 36.91 15.48 -9.18
C ALA A 6 36.69 14.04 -8.66
N ILE A 7 35.75 13.88 -7.73
CA ILE A 7 35.18 12.59 -7.37
C ILE A 7 33.69 12.59 -7.72
N THR A 8 33.39 12.02 -8.89
CA THR A 8 32.07 11.51 -9.25
C THR A 8 31.89 10.20 -8.49
N GLY A 9 30.96 10.16 -7.54
CA GLY A 9 30.53 8.95 -6.86
C GLY A 9 29.18 8.50 -7.40
N THR A 10 29.18 7.57 -8.34
CA THR A 10 28.03 6.73 -8.68
C THR A 10 27.71 5.81 -7.51
N HIS A 11 26.59 6.03 -6.82
CA HIS A 11 26.08 5.11 -5.81
C HIS A 11 25.17 4.07 -6.48
N THR A 12 25.80 3.04 -7.07
CA THR A 12 25.15 1.75 -7.33
C THR A 12 25.57 0.83 -6.18
N GLY A 13 24.76 0.80 -5.13
CA GLY A 13 24.86 -0.16 -4.04
C GLY A 13 23.48 -0.81 -3.83
N PRO A 14 23.42 -2.11 -3.47
CA PRO A 14 22.14 -2.77 -3.23
C PRO A 14 21.43 -2.05 -2.07
N LEU A 15 20.11 -1.81 -2.23
CA LEU A 15 19.27 -1.34 -1.15
C LEU A 15 19.42 -2.32 0.02
N LEU A 16 20.19 -1.88 1.02
CA LEU A 16 20.43 -2.60 2.25
C LEU A 16 19.05 -2.95 2.82
N GLY A 17 18.77 -4.25 2.93
CA GLY A 17 17.50 -4.77 3.44
C GLY A 17 17.15 -4.04 4.72
N LEU A 18 16.12 -3.21 4.65
CA LEU A 18 15.44 -2.74 5.84
C LEU A 18 15.01 -4.01 6.59
N PRO A 19 15.23 -4.10 7.92
CA PRO A 19 14.65 -5.20 8.69
C PRO A 19 13.16 -5.23 8.38
N PRO A 20 12.49 -6.41 8.35
CA PRO A 20 11.05 -6.44 8.26
C PRO A 20 10.55 -5.62 9.46
N THR A 21 10.07 -4.40 9.18
CA THR A 21 9.26 -3.67 10.14
C THR A 21 8.14 -4.64 10.43
N THR A 22 8.06 -5.14 11.66
CA THR A 22 7.07 -6.11 12.05
C THR A 22 5.71 -5.49 11.76
N ALA A 23 5.19 -5.72 10.56
CA ALA A 23 3.91 -5.27 10.12
C ALA A 23 2.96 -5.77 11.20
N GLY A 24 2.27 -4.83 11.85
CA GLY A 24 1.54 -5.14 13.07
C GLY A 24 0.52 -6.27 12.83
N PRO A 25 -0.01 -6.90 13.89
CA PRO A 25 -1.04 -7.94 13.75
C PRO A 25 -2.20 -7.55 12.84
N LEU A 26 -2.52 -6.25 12.78
CA LEU A 26 -3.53 -5.69 11.88
C LEU A 26 -3.17 -5.89 10.40
N ALA A 27 -1.97 -5.50 9.96
CA ALA A 27 -1.56 -5.59 8.56
C ALA A 27 -1.53 -7.05 8.08
N GLN A 28 -1.05 -7.97 8.94
CA GLN A 28 -1.06 -9.39 8.64
C GLN A 28 -2.48 -9.93 8.47
N LEU A 29 -3.41 -9.58 9.37
CA LEU A 29 -4.81 -10.01 9.28
C LEU A 29 -5.52 -9.40 8.07
N THR A 30 -5.31 -8.12 7.79
CA THR A 30 -5.86 -7.44 6.62
C THR A 30 -5.33 -8.08 5.33
N ALA A 31 -4.03 -8.35 5.24
CA ALA A 31 -3.44 -9.02 4.08
C ALA A 31 -3.99 -10.44 3.88
N GLN A 32 -4.18 -11.21 4.95
CA GLN A 32 -4.79 -12.52 4.87
C GLN A 32 -6.25 -12.45 4.38
N ALA A 33 -7.01 -11.45 4.84
CA ALA A 33 -8.38 -11.22 4.39
C ALA A 33 -8.42 -10.84 2.89
N VAL A 34 -7.51 -9.98 2.43
CA VAL A 34 -7.38 -9.64 1.01
C VAL A 34 -7.09 -10.88 0.17
N LYS A 35 -6.09 -11.69 0.54
CA LYS A 35 -5.71 -12.90 -0.20
C LYS A 35 -6.84 -13.92 -0.26
N THR A 36 -7.56 -14.08 0.85
CA THR A 36 -8.77 -14.93 0.90
C THR A 36 -9.82 -14.47 -0.10
N ARG A 37 -10.05 -13.15 -0.21
CA ARG A 37 -11.01 -12.58 -1.15
C ARG A 37 -10.55 -12.70 -2.60
N GLN A 38 -9.27 -12.48 -2.88
CA GLN A 38 -8.71 -12.71 -4.22
C GLN A 38 -8.84 -14.17 -4.65
N ALA A 39 -8.55 -15.12 -3.75
CA ALA A 39 -8.72 -16.55 -4.01
C ALA A 39 -10.18 -16.96 -4.26
N ALA A 40 -11.14 -16.21 -3.71
CA ALA A 40 -12.57 -16.37 -3.98
C ALA A 40 -13.02 -15.71 -5.31
N GLY A 41 -12.12 -15.06 -6.05
CA GLY A 41 -12.40 -14.45 -7.35
C GLY A 41 -12.85 -12.99 -7.30
N HIS A 42 -12.76 -12.32 -6.14
CA HIS A 42 -13.05 -10.89 -6.06
C HIS A 42 -11.95 -10.09 -6.76
N ALA A 43 -12.32 -9.32 -7.78
CA ALA A 43 -11.41 -8.48 -8.54
C ALA A 43 -11.30 -7.07 -7.91
N ASN A 44 -12.38 -6.62 -7.26
CA ASN A 44 -12.49 -5.30 -6.69
C ASN A 44 -12.60 -5.38 -5.15
N ILE A 45 -11.50 -5.13 -4.45
CA ILE A 45 -11.43 -5.27 -2.98
C ILE A 45 -11.09 -3.93 -2.35
N ALA A 46 -11.95 -3.46 -1.44
CA ALA A 46 -11.69 -2.28 -0.62
C ALA A 46 -11.24 -2.64 0.79
N ILE A 47 -10.19 -1.95 1.25
CA ILE A 47 -9.79 -1.84 2.65
C ILE A 47 -10.26 -0.47 3.13
N VAL A 48 -11.23 -0.44 4.04
CA VAL A 48 -11.86 0.80 4.49
C VAL A 48 -11.34 1.16 5.87
N THR A 49 -10.66 2.29 5.98
CA THR A 49 -10.16 2.81 7.25
C THR A 49 -11.08 3.92 7.77
N ARG A 50 -10.93 4.31 9.04
CA ARG A 50 -11.69 5.44 9.59
C ARG A 50 -11.10 6.79 9.16
N ARG A 51 -9.77 6.93 9.21
CA ARG A 51 -9.05 8.19 8.94
C ARG A 51 -8.06 7.99 7.81
N THR A 52 -7.82 9.04 7.03
CA THR A 52 -6.82 9.03 5.95
C THR A 52 -5.43 8.61 6.44
N ALA A 53 -5.02 9.09 7.63
CA ALA A 53 -3.76 8.73 8.24
C ALA A 53 -3.63 7.22 8.52
N ASP A 54 -4.73 6.52 8.81
CA ASP A 54 -4.69 5.07 9.04
C ASP A 54 -4.43 4.32 7.72
N ALA A 55 -4.96 4.83 6.59
CA ALA A 55 -4.67 4.29 5.27
C ALA A 55 -3.20 4.49 4.88
N ASP A 56 -2.68 5.70 5.04
CA ASP A 56 -1.29 6.03 4.71
C ASP A 56 -0.28 5.19 5.50
N LEU A 57 -0.57 4.91 6.78
CA LEU A 57 0.27 4.06 7.63
C LEU A 57 0.17 2.57 7.26
N LEU A 58 -0.99 2.11 6.83
CA LEU A 58 -1.22 0.68 6.56
C LEU A 58 -0.68 0.23 5.20
N VAL A 59 -0.65 1.11 4.18
CA VAL A 59 -0.10 0.81 2.84
C VAL A 59 1.30 0.19 2.89
N PRO A 60 2.32 0.82 3.53
CA PRO A 60 3.66 0.23 3.55
C PRO A 60 3.68 -1.13 4.26
N ASP A 61 2.91 -1.31 5.34
CA ASP A 61 2.84 -2.58 6.05
C ASP A 61 2.20 -3.70 5.20
N LEU A 62 1.18 -3.37 4.39
CA LEU A 62 0.54 -4.31 3.47
C LEU A 62 1.49 -4.75 2.34
N MET A 63 2.35 -3.85 1.86
CA MET A 63 3.37 -4.18 0.85
C MET A 63 4.33 -5.26 1.34
N HIS A 64 4.70 -5.27 2.64
CA HIS A 64 5.53 -6.33 3.24
C HIS A 64 4.82 -7.70 3.23
N HIS A 65 3.51 -7.73 3.04
CA HIS A 65 2.70 -8.93 2.94
C HIS A 65 2.28 -9.26 1.51
N ASP A 66 2.91 -8.68 0.48
CA ASP A 66 2.57 -8.91 -0.93
C ASP A 66 1.14 -8.47 -1.27
N VAL A 67 0.71 -7.34 -0.69
CA VAL A 67 -0.57 -6.70 -1.00
C VAL A 67 -0.30 -5.28 -1.48
N ASP A 68 -0.43 -5.08 -2.79
CA ASP A 68 -0.39 -3.77 -3.44
C ASP A 68 -1.75 -3.07 -3.30
N ALA A 69 -1.95 -2.42 -2.15
CA ALA A 69 -3.14 -1.62 -1.88
C ALA A 69 -2.95 -0.19 -2.37
N GLN A 70 -3.72 0.20 -3.38
CA GLN A 70 -3.67 1.53 -3.97
C GLN A 70 -4.48 2.54 -3.12
N PRO A 71 -3.86 3.59 -2.55
CA PRO A 71 -4.57 4.53 -1.72
C PRO A 71 -5.46 5.47 -2.56
N ILE A 72 -6.74 5.58 -2.20
CA ILE A 72 -7.66 6.59 -2.73
C ILE A 72 -7.79 7.69 -1.68
N LEU A 73 -7.05 8.79 -1.88
CA LEU A 73 -6.94 9.89 -0.92
C LEU A 73 -7.75 11.14 -1.32
N ASN A 74 -8.40 11.11 -2.47
CA ASN A 74 -9.29 12.18 -2.93
C ASN A 74 -10.39 11.61 -3.83
N GLU A 75 -11.46 12.38 -4.05
CA GLU A 75 -12.64 11.98 -4.83
C GLU A 75 -12.37 11.88 -6.35
N GLN A 76 -11.25 12.44 -6.82
CA GLN A 76 -10.87 12.46 -8.25
C GLN A 76 -10.05 11.23 -8.65
N ALA A 77 -9.55 10.46 -7.68
CA ALA A 77 -8.77 9.27 -7.93
C ALA A 77 -9.63 8.24 -8.67
N ARG A 78 -9.20 7.90 -9.89
CA ARG A 78 -9.93 6.98 -10.75
C ARG A 78 -9.64 5.56 -10.30
N TYR A 79 -10.66 4.87 -9.82
CA TYR A 79 -10.56 3.46 -9.49
C TYR A 79 -10.45 2.62 -10.77
N THR A 80 -9.43 1.76 -10.84
CA THR A 80 -9.14 0.90 -12.01
C THR A 80 -9.30 -0.59 -11.71
N GLY A 81 -9.90 -0.96 -10.57
CA GLY A 81 -9.95 -2.34 -10.10
C GLY A 81 -8.78 -2.72 -9.19
N GLY A 82 -8.79 -3.94 -8.66
CA GLY A 82 -7.76 -4.44 -7.75
C GLY A 82 -8.04 -4.10 -6.28
N VAL A 83 -6.97 -4.05 -5.49
CA VAL A 83 -7.01 -3.74 -4.05
C VAL A 83 -6.82 -2.25 -3.84
N VAL A 84 -7.79 -1.61 -3.19
CA VAL A 84 -7.69 -0.20 -2.79
C VAL A 84 -7.82 -0.04 -1.30
N ILE A 85 -7.22 1.02 -0.78
CA ILE A 85 -7.37 1.43 0.60
C ILE A 85 -7.83 2.88 0.68
N LEU A 86 -8.87 3.14 1.48
CA LEU A 86 -9.49 4.45 1.54
C LEU A 86 -10.16 4.69 2.88
N PRO A 87 -10.24 5.96 3.34
CA PRO A 87 -11.05 6.29 4.50
C PRO A 87 -12.54 6.26 4.16
N VAL A 88 -13.38 5.88 5.13
CA VAL A 88 -14.84 5.69 4.98
C VAL A 88 -15.58 6.87 4.37
N HIS A 89 -15.10 8.11 4.58
CA HIS A 89 -15.75 9.29 4.01
C HIS A 89 -15.61 9.39 2.48
N LEU A 90 -14.61 8.74 1.89
CA LEU A 90 -14.38 8.65 0.44
C LEU A 90 -15.03 7.42 -0.20
N ALA A 91 -15.58 6.49 0.60
CA ALA A 91 -16.22 5.28 0.08
C ALA A 91 -17.63 5.52 -0.51
N LYS A 92 -18.18 6.74 -0.37
CA LYS A 92 -19.55 7.07 -0.80
C LYS A 92 -19.69 6.96 -2.32
N GLY A 93 -20.67 6.19 -2.77
CA GLY A 93 -20.95 5.99 -4.21
C GLY A 93 -19.93 5.11 -4.93
N LEU A 94 -19.01 4.47 -4.20
CA LEU A 94 -18.11 3.45 -4.72
C LEU A 94 -18.68 2.07 -4.40
N GLU A 95 -18.57 1.15 -5.34
CA GLU A 95 -18.99 -0.25 -5.19
C GLU A 95 -17.77 -1.16 -5.36
N PHE A 96 -17.72 -2.19 -4.52
CA PHE A 96 -16.64 -3.17 -4.47
C PHE A 96 -17.23 -4.57 -4.35
N ASP A 97 -16.57 -5.58 -4.94
CA ASP A 97 -16.98 -6.97 -4.81
C ASP A 97 -16.83 -7.46 -3.35
N ALA A 98 -15.89 -6.85 -2.63
CA ALA A 98 -15.64 -7.14 -1.23
C ALA A 98 -15.06 -5.95 -0.46
N ALA A 99 -15.41 -5.85 0.83
CA ALA A 99 -14.88 -4.85 1.75
C ALA A 99 -14.27 -5.50 3.01
N ILE A 100 -13.18 -4.92 3.49
CA ILE A 100 -12.50 -5.23 4.75
C ILE A 100 -12.50 -3.93 5.56
N VAL A 101 -12.92 -3.98 6.82
CA VAL A 101 -13.09 -2.80 7.70
C VAL A 101 -12.30 -3.02 8.98
#